data_AF-A0A7W0R7W2-F1
#
_entry.id   AF-A0A7W0R7W2-F1
#
_cell.length_a   1.000
_cell.length_b   1.000
_cell.length_c   1.000
_cell.angle_alpha   90.00
_cell.angle_beta   90.00
_cell.angle_gamma   90.00
#
_symmetry.space_group_name_H-M   'P 1'
#
loop_
_entity.id
_entity.type
_entity.pdbx_description
1 polymer ?
#
loop_
_entity_poly.entity_id
_entity_poly.type
_entity_poly.pdbx_seq_one_letter_code
_entity_poly.pdbx_strand_id
1 'polypeptide(L)' 'IYEPFLLQMGFLDRTSRGRVATPKAYEYFGLPAPGKDRLW' A
#
# COMPACT_ATOMS: atom_id res chain seq x y z
N ILE A 1 -6.09 -12.06 9.97
CA ILE A 1 -5.17 -12.78 9.06
C ILE A 1 -5.65 -12.51 7.62
N TYR A 2 -5.27 -11.38 7.02
CA TYR A 2 -5.61 -11.00 5.63
C TYR A 2 -4.38 -10.55 4.83
N GLU A 3 -3.24 -10.43 5.50
CA GLU A 3 -1.98 -9.91 4.98
C GLU A 3 -1.48 -10.61 3.70
N PRO A 4 -1.59 -11.95 3.49
CA PRO A 4 -1.10 -12.57 2.25
C PRO A 4 -1.89 -12.13 1.01
N PHE A 5 -3.18 -11.84 1.14
CA PHE A 5 -4.03 -11.49 0.01
C PHE A 5 -3.76 -10.08 -0.51
N LEU A 6 -3.53 -9.12 0.40
CA LEU A 6 -3.22 -7.74 0.02
C LEU A 6 -1.82 -7.61 -0.60
N LEU A 7 -0.87 -8.42 -0.13
CA LEU A 7 0.45 -8.56 -0.75
C LEU A 7 0.35 -9.22 -2.14
N GLN A 8 -0.41 -10.30 -2.29
CA GLN A 8 -0.58 -10.99 -3.58
C GLN A 8 -1.31 -10.13 -4.62
N MET A 9 -2.27 -9.29 -4.22
CA MET A 9 -2.97 -8.39 -5.15
C MET A 9 -2.13 -7.17 -5.58
N GLY A 10 -0.94 -7.01 -4.99
CA GLY A 10 -0.06 -5.87 -5.23
C GLY A 10 -0.61 -4.58 -4.62
N PHE A 11 -1.42 -4.69 -3.58
CA PHE A 11 -1.96 -3.55 -2.83
C PHE A 11 -1.08 -3.15 -1.65
N LEU A 12 -0.22 -4.04 -1.19
CA LEU A 12 0.67 -3.80 -0.06
C LEU A 12 2.10 -4.18 -0.45
N ASP A 13 3.01 -3.23 -0.31
CA ASP A 13 4.44 -3.38 -0.58
C ASP A 13 5.25 -3.40 0.72
N ARG A 14 6.42 -4.05 0.70
CA ARG A 14 7.30 -4.15 1.86
C ARG A 14 8.40 -3.10 1.75
N THR A 15 8.53 -2.24 2.75
CA THR A 15 9.63 -1.27 2.87
C THR A 15 10.45 -1.56 4.12
N SER A 16 11.67 -1.02 4.20
CA SER A 16 12.56 -1.21 5.35
C SER A 16 11.96 -0.72 6.68
N ARG A 17 10.89 0.09 6.65
CA ARG A 17 10.19 0.63 7.82
C ARG A 17 8.84 -0.04 8.10
N GLY A 18 8.35 -0.92 7.21
CA GLY A 18 7.06 -1.60 7.41
C GLY A 18 6.37 -2.03 6.13
N ARG A 19 5.04 -1.99 6.13
CA ARG A 19 4.21 -2.27 4.95
C ARG A 19 3.55 -0.97 4.49
N VAL A 20 3.63 -0.69 3.20
CA VAL A 20 3.09 0.51 2.58
C VAL A 20 2.03 0.11 1.57
N ALA A 21 0.89 0.80 1.57
CA ALA A 21 -0.12 0.59 0.54
C ALA A 21 0.38 1.16 -0.80
N THR A 22 0.21 0.41 -1.88
CA THR A 22 0.63 0.84 -3.22
C THR A 22 -0.36 1.86 -3.80
N PRO A 23 0.03 2.67 -4.80
CA PRO A 23 -0.88 3.57 -5.50
C PRO A 23 -2.14 2.85 -6.04
N LYS A 24 -1.96 1.61 -6.50
CA LYS A 24 -3.05 0.72 -6.95
C LYS A 24 -4.08 0.45 -5.84
N ALA A 25 -3.65 0.34 -4.59
CA ALA A 25 -4.56 0.17 -3.46
C ALA A 25 -5.39 1.43 -3.25
N TYR A 26 -4.74 2.59 -3.28
CA TYR A 26 -5.41 3.88 -3.15
C TYR A 26 -6.44 4.09 -4.27
N GLU A 27 -6.11 3.77 -5.52
CA GLU A 27 -7.04 3.81 -6.65
C GLU A 27 -8.22 2.85 -6.48
N TYR A 28 -7.97 1.61 -6.06
CA TYR A 28 -9.03 0.61 -5.87
C TYR A 28 -9.99 0.98 -4.73
N PHE A 29 -9.46 1.53 -3.64
CA PHE A 29 -10.26 1.96 -2.49
C PHE A 29 -10.83 3.38 -2.66
N GLY A 30 -10.54 4.07 -3.78
CA GLY A 30 -10.96 5.46 -4.00
C GLY A 30 -10.39 6.44 -2.96
N LEU A 31 -9.27 6.08 -2.33
CA LEU A 31 -8.62 6.88 -1.29
C LEU A 31 -7.58 7.82 -1.92
N PRO A 32 -7.42 9.05 -1.40
CA PRO A 32 -6.34 9.92 -1.84
C PRO A 32 -5.01 9.29 -1.45
N ALA A 33 -4.15 9.03 -2.44
CA ALA A 33 -2.81 8.53 -2.19
C ALA A 33 -2.06 9.49 -1.25
N PRO A 34 -1.38 9.01 -0.19
CA PRO A 34 -0.62 9.86 0.70
C PRO A 34 0.43 10.55 -0.15
N GLY A 35 0.38 11.88 -0.15
CA GLY A 35 1.39 12.69 -0.84
C GLY A 35 2.78 12.20 -0.48
N LYS A 36 3.68 12.24 -1.46
CA LYS A 36 5.08 11.76 -1.50
C LYS A 36 5.94 12.01 -0.24
N ASP A 37 5.47 12.81 0.69
CA ASP A 37 6.13 13.23 1.93
C ASP A 37 6.24 12.14 3.00
N ARG A 38 5.37 11.12 2.99
CA ARG A 38 5.34 10.07 4.02
C ARG A 38 6.03 8.75 3.68
N LEU A 39 6.64 8.64 2.50
CA LEU A 39 7.26 7.40 2.01
C LEU A 39 8.79 7.48 1.93
N TRP A 40 9.48 7.66 3.06
CA TRP A 40 10.94 7.44 3.14
C TRP A 40 11.34 6.52 4.28
#